data_AF-A0A024T8H0-F1
#
_entry.id   AF-A0A024T8H0-F1
#
_cell.length_a   1.000
_cell.length_b   1.000
_cell.length_c   1.000
_cell.angle_alpha   90.00
_cell.angle_beta   90.00
_cell.angle_gamma   90.00
#
_symmetry.space_group_name_H-M   'P 1'
#
loop_
_entity.id
_entity.type
_entity.pdbx_description
1 polymer ?
#
loop_
_entity_poly.entity_id
_entity_poly.type
_entity_poly.pdbx_seq_one_letter_code
_entity_poly.pdbx_strand_id
1 'polypeptide(L)'
;MDQVEPERLAPGLPRNKNTTTAYNSLLRLFQRFCQRHGFSRQRQTKSKLKQSVLNETHQQFAADFHREYASYDKNCVYNVDETGMHYDLPPTYIWAVKGGSSKISCGESTPCD
;
A
#
# COMPACT_ATOMS: atom_id res chain seq x y z
N MET A 1 2.23 31.13 -53.74
CA MET A 1 0.93 31.18 -53.06
C MET A 1 -0.01 30.32 -53.87
N ASP A 2 -0.45 29.13 -53.47
CA ASP A 2 -0.22 28.36 -52.24
C ASP A 2 -0.14 26.89 -52.63
N GLN A 3 0.93 26.23 -52.18
CA GLN A 3 1.09 24.78 -52.24
C GLN A 3 0.79 24.29 -50.82
N VAL A 4 -0.34 23.63 -50.62
CA VAL A 4 -0.67 22.94 -49.37
C VAL A 4 -0.94 21.48 -49.74
N GLU A 5 0.11 20.67 -49.64
CA GLU A 5 0.02 19.22 -49.45
C GLU A 5 0.40 18.97 -47.98
N PRO A 6 -0.54 18.61 -47.10
CA PRO A 6 -0.19 18.22 -45.75
C PRO A 6 0.48 16.85 -45.80
N GLU A 7 1.77 16.89 -45.50
CA GLU A 7 2.67 15.77 -45.25
C GLU A 7 1.98 14.61 -44.53
N ARG A 8 2.20 13.42 -45.08
CA ARG A 8 1.56 12.15 -44.72
C ARG A 8 1.61 11.91 -43.21
N LEU A 9 0.43 11.82 -42.59
CA LEU A 9 0.28 11.25 -41.26
C LEU A 9 0.77 9.79 -41.31
N ALA A 10 1.98 9.56 -40.83
CA ALA A 10 2.54 8.22 -40.70
C ALA A 10 1.54 7.31 -39.97
N PRO A 11 1.30 6.07 -40.43
CA PRO A 11 0.44 5.16 -39.71
C PRO A 11 1.04 4.98 -38.31
N GLY A 12 0.24 5.34 -37.31
CA GLY A 12 0.61 5.23 -35.90
C GLY A 12 1.29 3.89 -35.64
N LEU A 13 2.46 3.97 -35.01
CA LEU A 13 3.27 2.86 -34.55
C LEU A 13 2.36 1.70 -34.07
N PRO A 14 2.58 0.45 -34.51
CA PRO A 14 1.74 -0.65 -34.06
C PRO A 14 1.79 -0.73 -32.54
N ARG A 15 0.65 -0.51 -31.88
CA ARG A 15 0.46 -0.73 -30.44
C ARG A 15 0.57 -2.23 -30.17
N ASN A 16 1.80 -2.69 -30.07
CA ASN A 16 2.16 -4.09 -29.95
C ASN A 16 2.29 -4.46 -28.46
N LYS A 17 1.25 -5.19 -28.03
CA LYS A 17 1.24 -6.34 -27.11
C LYS A 17 1.64 -6.06 -25.65
N ASN A 18 0.58 -6.08 -24.83
CA ASN A 18 0.60 -6.49 -23.42
C ASN A 18 1.03 -5.41 -22.41
N THR A 19 0.68 -4.14 -22.64
CA THR A 19 0.86 -3.07 -21.63
C THR A 19 0.27 -3.44 -20.27
N THR A 20 -0.86 -4.15 -20.26
CA THR A 20 -1.48 -4.73 -19.07
C THR A 20 -0.57 -5.76 -18.39
N THR A 21 0.10 -6.63 -19.16
CA THR A 21 1.03 -7.63 -18.63
C THR A 21 2.30 -6.98 -18.08
N ALA A 22 2.85 -5.97 -18.78
CA ALA A 22 3.99 -5.21 -18.29
C ALA A 22 3.65 -4.47 -16.99
N TYR A 23 2.53 -3.75 -16.95
CA TYR A 23 2.01 -3.11 -15.74
C TYR A 23 1.83 -4.10 -14.58
N ASN A 24 1.18 -5.24 -14.84
CA ASN A 24 0.95 -6.28 -13.83
C ASN A 24 2.26 -6.89 -13.31
N SER A 25 3.25 -7.10 -14.18
CA SER A 25 4.57 -7.61 -13.76
C SER A 25 5.30 -6.63 -12.85
N LEU A 26 5.25 -5.33 -13.18
CA LEU A 26 5.85 -4.27 -12.38
C LEU A 26 5.12 -4.11 -11.03
N LEU A 27 3.79 -4.15 -11.04
CA LEU A 27 2.98 -4.11 -9.82
C LEU A 27 3.32 -5.27 -8.87
N ARG A 28 3.42 -6.49 -9.40
CA ARG A 28 3.81 -7.68 -8.62
C ARG A 28 5.23 -7.56 -8.04
N LEU A 29 6.16 -6.96 -8.79
CA LEU A 29 7.52 -6.71 -8.30
C LEU A 29 7.50 -5.78 -7.08
N PHE A 30 6.77 -4.67 -7.15
CA PHE A 30 6.63 -3.75 -6.02
C PHE A 30 5.91 -4.38 -4.83
N GLN A 31 4.85 -5.16 -5.06
CA GLN A 31 4.16 -5.87 -3.98
C GLN A 31 5.10 -6.85 -3.24
N ARG A 32 5.91 -7.61 -3.98
CA ARG A 32 6.90 -8.53 -3.39
C ARG A 32 7.99 -7.79 -2.63
N PHE A 33 8.46 -6.67 -3.17
CA PHE A 33 9.43 -5.81 -2.49
C PHE A 33 8.85 -5.30 -1.17
N CYS A 34 7.65 -4.71 -1.20
CA CYS A 34 6.96 -4.22 -0.01
C CYS A 34 6.79 -5.34 1.02
N GLN A 35 6.31 -6.51 0.62
CA GLN A 35 6.13 -7.65 1.51
C GLN A 35 7.46 -8.10 2.14
N ARG A 36 8.54 -8.22 1.35
CA ARG A 36 9.86 -8.64 1.81
C ARG A 36 10.46 -7.66 2.84
N HIS A 37 10.28 -6.37 2.61
CA HIS A 37 10.84 -5.33 3.47
C HIS A 37 9.85 -4.86 4.56
N GLY A 38 8.73 -5.54 4.73
CA GLY A 38 7.76 -5.26 5.78
C GLY A 38 7.00 -3.95 5.57
N PHE A 39 6.84 -3.45 4.35
CA PHE A 39 5.94 -2.34 4.07
C PHE A 39 4.48 -2.84 4.01
N SER A 40 3.58 -2.08 4.61
CA SER A 40 2.14 -2.31 4.54
C SER A 40 1.41 -1.06 4.07
N ARG A 41 0.24 -1.27 3.46
CA ARG A 41 -0.70 -0.20 3.14
C ARG A 41 -1.31 0.29 4.45
N GLN A 42 -1.00 1.52 4.85
CA GLN A 42 -1.45 2.13 6.11
C GLN A 42 -2.26 3.38 5.82
N ARG A 43 -3.38 3.55 6.55
CA ARG A 43 -4.19 4.77 6.50
C ARG A 43 -3.62 5.77 7.48
N GLN A 44 -3.43 7.01 7.06
CA GLN A 44 -3.05 8.06 7.99
C GLN A 44 -4.15 8.19 9.06
N THR A 45 -3.80 7.81 10.27
CA THR A 45 -4.67 7.90 11.43
C THR A 45 -3.91 8.65 12.52
N LYS A 46 -4.60 9.57 13.21
CA LYS A 46 -4.03 10.22 14.39
C LYS A 46 -4.04 9.18 15.51
N SER A 47 -2.93 8.46 15.70
CA SER A 47 -2.80 7.56 16.85
C SER A 47 -2.98 8.35 18.13
N LYS A 48 -3.92 7.93 18.98
CA LYS A 48 -4.14 8.50 20.31
C LYS A 48 -3.04 8.07 21.31
N LEU A 49 -2.27 7.03 20.97
CA LEU A 49 -1.27 6.42 21.86
C LEU A 49 0.13 6.47 21.26
N LYS A 50 1.15 6.52 22.13
CA LYS A 50 2.57 6.46 21.75
C LYS A 50 2.92 5.05 21.26
N GLN A 51 3.84 4.98 20.30
CA GLN A 51 4.27 3.71 19.69
C GLN A 51 4.92 2.74 20.69
N SER A 52 5.64 3.27 21.68
CA SER A 52 6.22 2.46 22.76
C SER A 52 5.15 1.70 23.55
N VAL A 53 4.05 2.37 23.88
CA VAL A 53 2.92 1.78 24.64
C VAL A 53 2.23 0.69 23.81
N LEU A 54 2.07 0.90 22.50
CA LEU A 54 1.51 -0.11 21.61
C LEU A 54 2.41 -1.34 21.52
N ASN A 55 3.73 -1.15 21.41
CA ASN A 55 4.69 -2.25 21.35
C ASN A 55 4.72 -3.05 22.65
N GLU A 56 4.73 -2.38 23.79
CA GLU A 56 4.69 -3.02 25.11
C GLU A 56 3.41 -3.84 25.28
N THR A 57 2.25 -3.25 24.95
CA THR A 57 0.95 -3.94 25.01
C THR A 57 0.93 -5.17 24.10
N HIS A 58 1.47 -5.04 22.87
CA HIS A 58 1.55 -6.15 21.93
C HIS A 58 2.46 -7.29 22.44
N GLN A 59 3.62 -6.96 23.01
CA GLN A 59 4.54 -7.95 23.57
C GLN A 59 3.93 -8.68 24.76
N GLN A 60 3.30 -7.94 25.67
CA GLN A 60 2.64 -8.51 26.84
C GLN A 60 1.51 -9.46 26.42
N PHE A 61 0.64 -9.02 25.50
CA PHE A 61 -0.43 -9.85 24.96
C PHE A 61 0.10 -11.12 24.30
N ALA A 62 1.14 -11.01 23.47
CA ALA A 62 1.73 -12.17 22.80
C ALA A 62 2.30 -13.18 23.80
N ALA A 63 2.99 -12.71 24.85
CA ALA A 63 3.52 -13.57 25.90
C ALA A 63 2.41 -14.30 26.66
N ASP A 64 1.35 -13.58 27.03
CA ASP A 64 0.22 -14.16 27.76
C ASP A 64 -0.57 -15.14 26.90
N PHE A 65 -0.83 -14.80 25.64
CA PHE A 65 -1.50 -15.67 24.67
C PHE A 65 -0.74 -16.99 24.46
N HIS A 66 0.56 -16.91 24.21
CA HIS A 66 1.35 -18.12 23.99
C HIS A 66 1.52 -18.97 25.26
N ARG A 67 1.50 -18.36 26.45
CA ARG A 67 1.51 -19.09 27.72
C ARG A 67 0.19 -19.82 27.97
N GLU A 68 -0.93 -19.12 27.82
CA GLU A 68 -2.27 -19.66 28.12
C GLU A 68 -2.68 -20.76 27.15
N TYR A 69 -2.39 -20.57 25.86
CA TYR A 69 -2.83 -21.49 24.80
C TYR A 69 -1.71 -22.42 24.31
N ALA A 70 -0.64 -22.62 25.09
CA ALA A 70 0.51 -23.44 24.72
C ALA A 70 0.15 -24.90 24.38
N SER A 71 -0.94 -25.41 24.96
CA SER A 71 -1.41 -26.79 24.79
C SER A 71 -2.21 -27.02 23.50
N TYR A 72 -2.65 -25.96 22.82
CA TYR A 72 -3.42 -26.06 21.59
C TYR A 72 -2.50 -26.17 20.37
N ASP A 73 -2.93 -26.92 19.36
CA ASP A 73 -2.24 -26.96 18.09
C ASP A 73 -2.37 -25.60 17.36
N LYS A 74 -1.34 -25.22 16.60
CA LYS A 74 -1.31 -23.95 15.87
C LYS A 74 -2.45 -23.84 14.85
N ASN A 75 -2.97 -24.96 14.36
CA ASN A 75 -4.09 -25.01 13.42
C ASN A 75 -5.44 -24.64 14.06
N CYS A 76 -5.49 -24.47 15.38
CA CYS A 76 -6.71 -24.07 16.09
C CYS A 76 -6.86 -22.55 16.25
N VAL A 77 -5.93 -21.75 15.72
CA VAL A 77 -5.97 -20.28 15.80
C VAL A 77 -6.53 -19.72 14.50
N TYR A 78 -7.72 -19.11 14.58
CA TYR A 78 -8.40 -18.50 13.44
C TYR A 78 -8.42 -16.99 13.58
N ASN A 79 -7.91 -16.28 12.57
CA ASN A 79 -8.08 -14.84 12.50
C ASN A 79 -9.50 -14.52 12.02
N VAL A 80 -10.22 -13.73 12.81
CA VAL A 80 -11.54 -13.21 12.45
C VAL A 80 -11.46 -11.70 12.47
N ASP A 81 -11.44 -11.08 11.29
CA ASP A 81 -11.49 -9.63 11.14
C ASP A 81 -12.42 -9.24 9.98
N GLU A 82 -13.13 -8.12 10.17
CA GLU A 82 -13.93 -7.52 9.12
C GLU A 82 -13.03 -6.62 8.26
N THR A 83 -12.76 -7.03 7.02
CA THR A 83 -12.14 -6.14 6.04
C THR A 83 -13.21 -5.28 5.36
N GLY A 84 -13.44 -4.08 5.89
CA GLY A 84 -14.32 -3.11 5.25
C GLY A 84 -13.83 -2.72 3.85
N MET A 85 -14.58 -3.08 2.81
CA MET A 85 -14.33 -2.65 1.42
C MET A 85 -14.71 -1.17 1.28
N HIS A 86 -13.70 -0.30 1.20
CA HIS A 86 -13.90 1.13 0.93
C HIS A 86 -13.36 1.47 -0.47
N TYR A 87 -14.16 2.16 -1.28
CA TYR A 87 -13.68 2.78 -2.50
C TYR A 87 -12.96 4.09 -2.13
N ASP A 88 -11.63 4.13 -2.24
CA ASP A 88 -10.82 5.31 -1.92
C ASP A 88 -10.77 6.30 -3.09
N LEU A 89 -11.54 7.38 -2.97
CA LEU A 89 -11.39 8.59 -3.78
C LEU A 89 -11.55 9.80 -2.85
N PRO A 90 -10.49 10.61 -2.57
CA PRO A 90 -9.06 10.49 -2.95
C PRO A 90 -8.26 9.51 -2.07
N PRO A 91 -6.99 9.19 -2.40
CA PRO A 91 -6.25 8.10 -1.76
C PRO A 91 -6.02 8.35 -0.27
N THR A 92 -6.67 7.58 0.60
CA THR A 92 -6.48 7.68 2.05
C THR A 92 -5.33 6.82 2.60
N TYR A 93 -4.69 6.03 1.73
CA TYR A 93 -3.70 5.02 2.11
C TYR A 93 -2.31 5.29 1.51
N ILE A 94 -1.28 5.04 2.31
CA ILE A 94 0.15 5.24 2.00
C ILE A 94 0.91 3.94 2.32
N TRP A 95 1.99 3.64 1.62
CA TRP A 95 2.89 2.53 1.97
C TRP A 95 3.91 2.98 3.01
N ALA A 96 3.91 2.34 4.18
CA ALA A 96 4.86 2.62 5.27
C ALA A 96 5.37 1.31 5.89
N VAL A 97 6.53 1.36 6.53
CA VAL A 97 7.08 0.20 7.26
C VAL A 97 6.06 -0.25 8.32
N LYS A 98 5.87 -1.55 8.48
CA LYS A 98 4.92 -2.16 9.43
C LYS A 98 5.29 -1.72 10.85
N GLY A 99 4.32 -1.16 11.56
CA GLY A 99 4.55 -0.56 12.87
C GLY A 99 5.33 0.76 12.84
N GLY A 100 5.62 1.32 11.66
CA GLY A 100 6.18 2.65 11.48
C GLY A 100 5.12 3.75 11.48
N SER A 101 5.54 5.01 11.40
CA SER A 101 4.61 6.14 11.28
C SER A 101 4.17 6.31 9.83
N SER A 102 2.87 6.47 9.60
CA SER A 102 2.29 6.80 8.30
C SER A 102 2.09 8.33 8.11
N LYS A 103 2.82 9.16 8.86
CA LYS A 103 2.73 10.63 8.74
C LYS A 103 3.53 11.09 7.53
N ILE A 104 2.86 11.72 6.57
CA ILE A 104 3.53 12.52 5.53
C ILE A 104 3.74 13.91 6.14
N SER A 105 4.96 14.45 6.07
CA SER A 105 5.19 15.87 6.38
C SER A 105 4.32 16.69 5.43
N CYS A 106 3.50 17.60 5.96
CA CYS A 106 2.74 18.51 5.12
C CYS A 106 3.73 19.31 4.27
N GLY A 107 3.90 18.93 3.00
CA GLY A 107 4.58 19.77 2.04
C GLY A 107 3.74 21.04 1.89
N GLU A 108 4.40 22.19 1.88
CA GLU A 108 3.76 23.47 1.63
C GLU A 108 2.89 23.35 0.38
N SER A 109 1.58 23.53 0.54
CA SER A 109 0.67 23.69 -0.58
C SER A 109 1.02 25.04 -1.21
N THR A 110 1.71 25.02 -2.35
CA THR A 110 1.84 26.20 -3.21
C THR A 110 0.42 26.67 -3.52
N PRO A 111 0.05 27.92 -3.19
CA PRO A 111 -1.25 28.46 -3.57
C PRO A 111 -1.39 28.37 -5.08
N CYS A 112 -2.50 27.83 -5.57
CA CYS A 112 -2.88 28.01 -6.97
C CYS A 112 -3.40 29.43 -7.12
N ASP A 113 -2.71 30.23 -7.93
CA ASP A 113 -3.20 31.51 -8.46
C ASP A 113 -4.43 31.31 -9.37
#